data_AF-A0A5N5NDN1-F1
#
_entry.id   AF-A0A5N5NDN1-F1
#
_cell.length_a   1.000
_cell.length_b   1.000
_cell.length_c   1.000
_cell.angle_alpha   90.00
_cell.angle_beta   90.00
_cell.angle_gamma   90.00
#
_symmetry.space_group_name_H-M   'P 1'
#
loop_
_entity.id
_entity.type
_entity.pdbx_description
1 polymer ?
#
loop_
_entity_poly.entity_id
_entity_poly.type
_entity_poly.pdbx_seq_one_letter_code
_entity_poly.pdbx_strand_id
1 'polypeptide(L)'
;MCSLIGAFLSDSYWGRYLTCAVFQLILVSGLVLVSVSSWFFLIKPDGCGDGELACVPTSSAGVAVFYLAIYLVAFGYGGHQPSIATFGADQFDESKPKEKKSKAAYFSYFYFALNFGSLFSNTLLVYFEDQGKWTLGFLLSLGSAVLALVSFLFGTPGYQHVKPCGNPLPRVAQVFVASVKKWNVIPAKADELYEVEGPESAIKGSRKILHSDDFEFLDKAATVTEDDLCHQKNPWRLCTISQVEEAKCVLKMLPIWLCTIIYSVVFTQMASLFVEQGDVMNSYVGKFHLPAASMSAFDICSVLVCTGIYRQILVPLAGRLSGNTRGLTELQRMGIGLIIGMLAMFAAGATEIERLRHVTEGEKASSLSIFWQIPQYVLVGASEVFMYVGQLEFFNGQAPDGIKSLGSSLCMASISLGNYVSSMLVNMVMKITTTGGRPGWIPDDLNTGHIDRFYFLIAALTALDFVIYLFCANWYKPITIDDSHKGIEMENQEDDVITGV
;
A
#
# COMPACT_ATOMS: atom_id res chain seq x y z
N MET A 1 -5.71 -5.62 3.34
CA MET A 1 -7.05 -6.05 2.87
C MET A 1 -8.19 -5.16 3.37
N CYS A 2 -8.25 -4.80 4.66
CA CYS A 2 -9.34 -3.96 5.21
C CYS A 2 -9.55 -2.62 4.48
N SER A 3 -8.50 -2.06 3.89
CA SER A 3 -8.56 -0.85 3.07
C SER A 3 -9.43 -0.98 1.82
N LEU A 4 -9.46 -2.15 1.18
CA LEU A 4 -10.36 -2.42 0.05
C LEU A 4 -11.83 -2.34 0.49
N ILE A 5 -12.13 -2.86 1.69
CA ILE A 5 -13.47 -2.83 2.27
C ILE A 5 -13.85 -1.39 2.62
N GLY A 6 -12.94 -0.63 3.23
CA GLY A 6 -13.16 0.79 3.54
C GLY A 6 -13.41 1.64 2.31
N ALA A 7 -12.58 1.49 1.27
CA ALA A 7 -12.76 2.18 -0.01
C ALA A 7 -14.08 1.80 -0.67
N PHE A 8 -14.42 0.50 -0.69
CA PHE A 8 -15.69 0.02 -1.22
C PHE A 8 -16.91 0.62 -0.51
N LEU A 9 -16.91 0.64 0.83
CA LEU A 9 -17.99 1.21 1.63
C LEU A 9 -18.10 2.72 1.46
N SER A 10 -16.96 3.42 1.41
CA SER A 10 -16.87 4.86 1.11
C SER A 10 -17.50 5.21 -0.23
N ASP A 11 -17.08 4.54 -1.30
CA ASP A 11 -17.45 4.93 -2.66
C ASP A 11 -18.84 4.40 -3.07
N SER A 12 -19.32 3.33 -2.42
CA SER A 12 -20.58 2.68 -2.83
C SER A 12 -21.79 3.02 -1.96
N TYR A 13 -21.62 3.25 -0.65
CA TYR A 13 -22.75 3.30 0.29
C TYR A 13 -22.72 4.49 1.25
N TRP A 14 -21.65 4.63 2.03
CA TRP A 14 -21.63 5.51 3.21
C TRP A 14 -21.13 6.93 2.89
N GLY A 15 -20.37 7.10 1.82
CA GLY A 15 -19.63 8.32 1.56
C GLY A 15 -18.37 8.44 2.43
N ARG A 16 -17.43 9.29 2.00
CA ARG A 16 -16.09 9.40 2.59
C ARG A 16 -16.11 9.82 4.06
N TYR A 17 -16.97 10.77 4.44
CA TYR A 17 -17.08 11.27 5.82
C TYR A 17 -17.53 10.17 6.81
N LEU A 18 -18.65 9.50 6.51
CA LEU A 18 -19.22 8.49 7.40
C LEU A 18 -18.27 7.28 7.54
N THR A 19 -17.64 6.87 6.44
CA THR A 19 -16.61 5.83 6.47
C THR A 19 -15.46 6.23 7.40
N CYS A 20 -14.92 7.45 7.29
CA CYS A 20 -13.86 7.90 8.20
C CYS A 20 -14.30 7.85 9.66
N ALA A 21 -15.49 8.38 9.98
CA ALA A 21 -16.00 8.43 11.36
C ALA A 21 -16.22 7.02 11.96
N VAL A 22 -16.87 6.12 11.22
CA VAL A 22 -17.19 4.77 11.68
C VAL A 22 -15.92 3.94 11.87
N PHE A 23 -15.00 3.96 10.89
CA PHE A 23 -13.75 3.20 11.01
C PHE A 23 -12.81 3.78 12.07
N GLN A 24 -12.82 5.10 12.31
CA GLN A 24 -12.07 5.70 13.42
C GLN A 24 -12.65 5.29 14.78
N LEU A 25 -13.97 5.16 14.92
CA LEU A 25 -14.60 4.61 16.13
C LEU A 25 -14.20 3.15 16.38
N ILE A 26 -14.14 2.34 15.32
CA ILE A 26 -13.66 0.94 15.39
C ILE A 26 -12.18 0.90 15.80
N LEU A 27 -11.35 1.80 15.28
CA LEU A 27 -9.95 1.90 15.67
C LEU A 27 -9.82 2.22 17.17
N VAL A 28 -10.58 3.21 17.65
CA VAL A 28 -10.59 3.58 19.08
C VAL A 28 -11.06 2.42 19.94
N SER A 29 -12.11 1.68 19.56
CA SER A 29 -12.57 0.53 20.34
C SER A 29 -11.54 -0.61 20.39
N GLY A 30 -10.85 -0.86 19.28
CA GLY A 30 -9.71 -1.79 19.25
C GLY A 30 -8.57 -1.35 20.17
N LEU A 31 -8.21 -0.05 20.17
CA LEU A 31 -7.16 0.50 21.04
C LEU A 31 -7.55 0.48 22.52
N VAL A 32 -8.83 0.68 22.85
CA VAL A 32 -9.34 0.47 24.22
C VAL A 32 -9.15 -1.00 24.62
N LEU A 33 -9.56 -1.93 23.75
CA LEU A 33 -9.49 -3.36 24.05
C LEU A 33 -8.05 -3.85 24.19
N VAL A 34 -7.11 -3.36 23.37
CA VAL A 34 -5.69 -3.75 23.47
C VAL A 34 -5.03 -3.16 24.72
N SER A 35 -5.38 -1.91 25.09
CA SER A 35 -4.87 -1.27 26.32
C SER A 35 -5.36 -2.01 27.57
N VAL A 36 -6.66 -2.31 27.63
CA VAL A 36 -7.28 -3.04 28.74
C VAL A 36 -6.73 -4.48 28.81
N SER A 37 -6.64 -5.19 27.68
CA SER A 37 -6.12 -6.56 27.68
C SER A 37 -4.64 -6.63 28.04
N SER A 38 -3.83 -5.65 27.61
CA SER A 38 -2.43 -5.53 28.00
C SER A 38 -2.28 -5.35 29.52
N TRP A 39 -3.04 -4.42 30.10
CA TRP A 39 -3.02 -4.14 31.55
C TRP A 39 -3.43 -5.37 32.39
N PHE A 40 -4.48 -6.08 31.97
CA PHE A 40 -5.05 -7.16 32.79
C PHE A 40 -4.46 -8.54 32.52
N PHE A 41 -3.95 -8.82 31.32
CA PHE A 41 -3.61 -10.18 30.90
C PHE A 41 -2.18 -10.37 30.40
N LEU A 42 -1.56 -9.40 29.71
CA LEU A 42 -0.26 -9.67 29.05
C LEU A 42 0.95 -9.54 29.98
N ILE A 43 0.96 -8.60 30.92
CA ILE A 43 2.15 -8.32 31.75
C ILE A 43 1.85 -8.67 33.20
N LYS A 44 1.90 -9.96 33.53
CA LYS A 44 1.68 -10.46 34.90
C LYS A 44 2.82 -11.34 35.37
N PRO A 45 3.50 -11.01 36.49
CA PRO A 45 3.42 -9.75 37.27
C PRO A 45 3.96 -8.53 36.49
N ASP A 46 3.67 -7.32 36.97
CA ASP A 46 4.14 -6.07 36.34
C ASP A 46 5.66 -6.11 36.13
N GLY A 47 6.11 -5.85 34.89
CA GLY A 47 7.53 -5.86 34.53
C GLY A 47 8.13 -7.23 34.19
N CYS A 48 7.32 -8.28 34.06
CA CYS A 48 7.82 -9.58 33.59
C CYS A 48 8.20 -9.55 32.10
N GLY A 49 9.07 -10.49 31.68
CA GLY A 49 9.49 -10.65 30.28
C GLY A 49 10.84 -9.99 29.94
N ASP A 50 11.54 -9.46 30.93
CA ASP A 50 12.89 -8.87 30.83
C ASP A 50 14.03 -9.90 30.76
N GLY A 51 13.71 -11.19 30.81
CA GLY A 51 14.67 -12.29 30.86
C GLY A 51 15.07 -12.71 32.28
N GLU A 52 14.77 -11.89 33.30
CA GLU A 52 15.00 -12.22 34.72
C GLU A 52 13.69 -12.68 35.40
N LEU A 53 12.58 -12.01 35.10
CA LEU A 53 11.26 -12.27 35.66
C LEU A 53 10.36 -12.94 34.61
N ALA A 54 10.10 -14.24 34.79
CA ALA A 54 9.22 -14.98 33.89
C ALA A 54 7.75 -14.52 34.01
N CYS A 55 7.11 -14.24 32.87
CA CYS A 55 5.68 -13.95 32.83
C CYS A 55 4.83 -15.20 33.08
N VAL A 56 3.69 -15.01 33.76
CA VAL A 56 2.67 -16.06 33.88
C VAL A 56 2.04 -16.30 32.50
N PRO A 57 1.93 -17.55 32.04
CA PRO A 57 1.29 -17.86 30.77
C PRO A 57 -0.12 -17.27 30.68
N THR A 58 -0.40 -16.60 29.57
CA THR A 58 -1.69 -15.95 29.34
C THR A 58 -2.82 -16.98 29.22
N SER A 59 -4.00 -16.69 29.76
CA SER A 59 -5.16 -17.55 29.55
C SER A 59 -5.61 -17.55 28.08
N SER A 60 -6.20 -18.64 27.60
CA SER A 60 -6.72 -18.71 26.22
C SER A 60 -7.74 -17.60 25.91
N ALA A 61 -8.51 -17.19 26.92
CA ALA A 61 -9.41 -16.04 26.81
C ALA A 61 -8.65 -14.71 26.64
N GLY A 62 -7.56 -14.50 27.39
CA GLY A 62 -6.69 -13.33 27.24
C GLY A 62 -6.06 -13.25 25.85
N VAL A 63 -5.59 -14.37 25.32
CA VAL A 63 -5.07 -14.48 23.95
C VAL A 63 -6.15 -14.14 22.91
N ALA A 64 -7.36 -14.71 23.06
CA ALA A 64 -8.47 -14.43 22.16
C ALA A 64 -8.88 -12.95 22.15
N VAL A 65 -8.94 -12.31 23.32
CA VAL A 65 -9.26 -10.88 23.45
C VAL A 65 -8.17 -10.02 22.80
N PHE A 66 -6.89 -10.37 22.98
CA PHE A 66 -5.78 -9.66 22.37
C PHE A 66 -5.83 -9.72 20.84
N TYR A 67 -6.05 -10.90 20.25
CA TYR A 67 -6.20 -11.03 18.81
C TYR A 67 -7.44 -10.29 18.28
N LEU A 68 -8.56 -10.35 19.00
CA LEU A 68 -9.74 -9.57 18.64
C LEU A 68 -9.44 -8.06 18.64
N ALA A 69 -8.68 -7.57 19.63
CA ALA A 69 -8.26 -6.18 19.72
C ALA A 69 -7.39 -5.77 18.54
N ILE A 70 -6.35 -6.54 18.21
CA ILE A 70 -5.46 -6.25 17.07
C ILE A 70 -6.23 -6.30 15.75
N TYR A 71 -7.15 -7.25 15.57
CA TYR A 71 -7.98 -7.29 14.36
C TYR A 71 -8.94 -6.09 14.25
N LEU A 72 -9.50 -5.62 15.36
CA LEU A 72 -10.30 -4.38 15.38
C LEU A 72 -9.44 -3.15 15.05
N VAL A 73 -8.23 -3.05 15.60
CA VAL A 73 -7.28 -1.99 15.26
C VAL A 73 -6.95 -2.03 13.77
N ALA A 74 -6.60 -3.19 13.22
CA ALA A 74 -6.29 -3.36 11.81
C ALA A 74 -7.49 -3.04 10.89
N PHE A 75 -8.71 -3.43 11.30
CA PHE A 75 -9.94 -3.14 10.56
C PHE A 75 -10.27 -1.64 10.57
N GLY A 76 -10.22 -0.99 11.74
CA GLY A 76 -10.43 0.44 11.91
C GLY A 76 -9.39 1.29 11.17
N TYR A 77 -8.10 0.95 11.33
CA TYR A 77 -7.01 1.65 10.66
C TYR A 77 -7.10 1.50 9.14
N GLY A 78 -7.22 0.26 8.65
CA GLY A 78 -7.29 0.01 7.22
C GLY A 78 -8.49 0.67 6.54
N GLY A 79 -9.64 0.75 7.20
CA GLY A 79 -10.85 1.28 6.57
C GLY A 79 -10.90 2.81 6.39
N HIS A 80 -10.35 3.59 7.34
CA HIS A 80 -10.37 5.05 7.23
C HIS A 80 -9.18 5.61 6.43
N GLN A 81 -8.02 4.92 6.42
CA GLN A 81 -6.78 5.39 5.80
C GLN A 81 -6.90 5.83 4.32
N PRO A 82 -7.55 5.09 3.40
CA PRO A 82 -7.69 5.55 2.01
C PRO A 82 -8.68 6.72 1.88
N SER A 83 -9.64 6.80 2.79
CA SER A 83 -10.74 7.77 2.74
C SER A 83 -10.35 9.12 3.32
N ILE A 84 -9.44 9.18 4.31
CA ILE A 84 -9.10 10.44 5.00
C ILE A 84 -8.32 11.40 4.10
N ALA A 85 -7.34 10.90 3.34
CA ALA A 85 -6.54 11.73 2.44
C ALA A 85 -7.40 12.32 1.31
N THR A 86 -8.29 11.49 0.75
CA THR A 86 -9.23 11.90 -0.31
C THR A 86 -10.31 12.83 0.23
N PHE A 87 -10.84 12.58 1.42
CA PHE A 87 -11.80 13.47 2.07
C PHE A 87 -11.23 14.87 2.34
N GLY A 88 -9.99 14.97 2.81
CA GLY A 88 -9.33 16.27 2.99
C GLY A 88 -9.05 16.97 1.65
N ALA A 89 -8.76 16.20 0.60
CA ALA A 89 -8.57 16.73 -0.75
C ALA A 89 -9.87 17.28 -1.37
N ASP A 90 -11.02 16.73 -0.99
CA ASP A 90 -12.36 17.16 -1.44
C ASP A 90 -12.78 18.52 -0.86
N GLN A 91 -12.07 19.03 0.15
CA GLN A 91 -12.39 20.32 0.74
C GLN A 91 -11.95 21.51 -0.13
N PHE A 92 -11.26 21.24 -1.24
CA PHE A 92 -10.71 22.25 -2.15
C PHE A 92 -11.26 22.06 -3.57
N ASP A 93 -11.84 23.11 -4.12
CA ASP A 93 -12.37 23.16 -5.48
C ASP A 93 -11.25 23.39 -6.50
N GLU A 94 -11.05 22.44 -7.42
CA GLU A 94 -9.99 22.52 -8.44
C GLU A 94 -10.27 23.55 -9.53
N SER A 95 -11.53 23.97 -9.71
CA SER A 95 -11.90 25.00 -10.69
C SER A 95 -11.32 26.37 -10.33
N LYS A 96 -10.99 26.59 -9.04
CA LYS A 96 -10.46 27.86 -8.55
C LYS A 96 -8.94 27.79 -8.38
N PRO A 97 -8.16 28.65 -9.07
CA PRO A 97 -6.69 28.62 -9.01
C PRO A 97 -6.09 28.78 -7.61
N LYS A 98 -6.75 29.53 -6.72
CA LYS A 98 -6.33 29.71 -5.32
C LYS A 98 -6.50 28.42 -4.52
N GLU A 99 -7.65 27.75 -4.64
CA GLU A 99 -7.95 26.52 -3.91
C GLU A 99 -7.10 25.35 -4.42
N LYS A 100 -6.79 25.30 -5.73
CA LYS A 100 -5.83 24.35 -6.31
C LYS A 100 -4.43 24.45 -5.67
N LYS A 101 -3.93 25.68 -5.41
CA LYS A 101 -2.66 25.88 -4.68
C LYS A 101 -2.76 25.42 -3.23
N SER A 102 -3.87 25.72 -2.55
CA SER A 102 -4.12 25.28 -1.18
C SER A 102 -4.19 23.76 -1.04
N LYS A 103 -4.78 23.06 -2.02
CA LYS A 103 -4.82 21.60 -2.10
C LYS A 103 -3.42 20.97 -2.17
N ALA A 104 -2.54 21.54 -2.99
CA ALA A 104 -1.15 21.09 -3.06
C ALA A 104 -0.39 21.32 -1.74
N ALA A 105 -0.65 22.45 -1.07
CA ALA A 105 -0.11 22.72 0.26
C ALA A 105 -0.64 21.72 1.30
N TYR A 106 -1.93 21.40 1.28
CA TYR A 106 -2.54 20.38 2.15
C TYR A 106 -1.82 19.03 2.03
N PHE A 107 -1.60 18.52 0.81
CA PHE A 107 -0.86 17.27 0.62
C PHE A 107 0.57 17.35 1.14
N SER A 108 1.22 18.51 1.02
CA SER A 108 2.57 18.73 1.55
C SER A 108 2.60 18.67 3.08
N TYR A 109 1.65 19.33 3.75
CA TYR A 109 1.51 19.28 5.21
C TYR A 109 1.11 17.89 5.71
N PHE A 110 0.20 17.22 5.00
CA PHE A 110 -0.22 15.85 5.30
C PHE A 110 0.97 14.88 5.25
N TYR A 111 1.77 14.97 4.19
CA TYR A 111 2.98 14.16 4.05
C TYR A 111 4.02 14.46 5.14
N PHE A 112 4.26 15.74 5.45
CA PHE A 112 5.16 16.13 6.54
C PHE A 112 4.69 15.58 7.90
N ALA A 113 3.40 15.72 8.21
CA ALA A 113 2.82 15.23 9.47
C ALA A 113 2.93 13.70 9.60
N LEU A 114 2.70 12.96 8.51
CA LEU A 114 2.89 11.50 8.48
C LEU A 114 4.33 11.09 8.78
N ASN A 115 5.31 11.71 8.11
CA ASN A 115 6.72 11.38 8.32
C ASN A 115 7.19 11.77 9.73
N PHE A 116 6.79 12.94 10.24
CA PHE A 116 7.13 13.37 11.58
C PHE A 116 6.51 12.47 12.65
N GLY A 117 5.24 12.09 12.49
CA GLY A 117 4.57 11.14 13.38
C GLY A 117 5.22 9.76 13.36
N SER A 118 5.59 9.26 12.17
CA SER A 118 6.32 8.00 12.01
C SER A 118 7.68 8.01 12.72
N LEU A 119 8.44 9.11 12.58
CA LEU A 119 9.73 9.27 13.26
C LEU A 119 9.56 9.22 14.79
N PHE A 120 8.56 9.93 15.33
CA PHE A 120 8.26 9.91 16.76
C PHE A 120 7.84 8.52 17.25
N SER A 121 7.00 7.82 16.48
CA SER A 121 6.57 6.45 16.78
C SER A 121 7.74 5.48 16.79
N ASN A 122 8.55 5.47 15.74
CA ASN A 122 9.65 4.51 15.58
C ASN A 122 10.86 4.78 16.50
N THR A 123 10.88 5.91 17.20
CA THR A 123 11.92 6.25 18.17
C THR A 123 11.39 6.21 19.60
N LEU A 124 10.53 7.16 19.97
CA LEU A 124 10.11 7.32 21.37
C LEU A 124 9.13 6.23 21.81
N LEU A 125 8.13 5.91 20.98
CA LEU A 125 7.13 4.90 21.34
C LEU A 125 7.79 3.52 21.42
N VAL A 126 8.58 3.17 20.40
CA VAL A 126 9.37 1.93 20.38
C VAL A 126 10.30 1.84 21.59
N TYR A 127 10.95 2.92 22.02
CA TYR A 127 11.79 2.90 23.22
C TYR A 127 11.01 2.57 24.50
N PHE A 128 9.77 3.06 24.65
CA PHE A 128 8.95 2.68 25.79
C PHE A 128 8.49 1.22 25.71
N GLU A 129 8.11 0.76 24.53
CA GLU A 129 7.67 -0.62 24.29
C GLU A 129 8.79 -1.64 24.53
N ASP A 130 10.00 -1.34 24.06
CA ASP A 130 11.21 -2.14 24.25
C ASP A 130 11.61 -2.27 25.74
N GLN A 131 11.40 -1.21 26.53
CA GLN A 131 11.56 -1.22 27.99
C GLN A 131 10.42 -1.95 28.73
N GLY A 132 9.59 -2.71 28.03
CA GLY A 132 8.48 -3.49 28.59
C GLY A 132 7.23 -2.66 28.94
N LYS A 133 7.18 -1.36 28.63
CA LYS A 133 6.06 -0.47 28.98
C LYS A 133 4.96 -0.44 27.93
N TRP A 134 4.59 -1.62 27.40
CA TRP A 134 3.61 -1.78 26.34
C TRP A 134 2.26 -1.13 26.63
N THR A 135 1.76 -1.24 27.86
CA THR A 135 0.46 -0.65 28.20
C THR A 135 0.47 0.88 28.12
N LEU A 136 1.57 1.54 28.47
CA LEU A 136 1.72 2.98 28.28
C LEU A 136 1.77 3.34 26.80
N GLY A 137 2.43 2.53 25.97
CA GLY A 137 2.47 2.71 24.52
C GLY A 137 1.07 2.63 23.88
N PHE A 138 0.28 1.62 24.26
CA PHE A 138 -1.09 1.48 23.80
C PHE A 138 -2.02 2.58 24.30
N LEU A 139 -1.87 3.01 25.56
CA LEU A 139 -2.65 4.13 26.12
C LEU A 139 -2.33 5.47 25.45
N LEU A 140 -1.05 5.72 25.14
CA LEU A 140 -0.64 6.92 24.41
C LEU A 140 -1.25 6.93 23.00
N SER A 141 -1.19 5.78 22.32
CA SER A 141 -1.84 5.59 21.01
C SER A 141 -3.36 5.80 21.09
N LEU A 142 -4.02 5.25 22.11
CA LEU A 142 -5.44 5.49 22.36
C LEU A 142 -5.75 6.97 22.56
N GLY A 143 -4.97 7.67 23.39
CA GLY A 143 -5.13 9.11 23.63
C GLY A 143 -5.06 9.92 22.34
N SER A 144 -4.08 9.63 21.47
CA SER A 144 -3.96 10.28 20.16
C SER A 144 -5.14 9.97 19.23
N ALA A 145 -5.63 8.72 19.20
CA ALA A 145 -6.75 8.32 18.34
C ALA A 145 -8.08 8.97 18.76
N VAL A 146 -8.30 9.10 20.08
CA VAL A 146 -9.45 9.82 20.65
C VAL A 146 -9.37 11.31 20.32
N LEU A 147 -8.20 11.94 20.50
CA LEU A 147 -8.00 13.34 20.15
C LEU A 147 -8.26 13.59 18.65
N ALA A 148 -7.77 12.70 17.78
CA ALA A 148 -8.01 12.74 16.35
C ALA A 148 -9.51 12.62 16.01
N LEU A 149 -10.22 11.67 16.63
CA LEU A 149 -11.66 11.49 16.44
C LEU A 149 -12.46 12.72 16.88
N VAL A 150 -12.17 13.26 18.07
CA VAL A 150 -12.85 14.46 18.59
C VAL A 150 -12.60 15.65 17.69
N SER A 151 -11.37 15.86 17.24
CA SER A 151 -11.02 16.94 16.32
C SER A 151 -11.72 16.81 14.97
N PHE A 152 -11.81 15.59 14.44
CA PHE A 152 -12.54 15.29 13.20
C PHE A 152 -14.04 15.57 13.34
N LEU A 153 -14.68 15.10 14.41
CA LEU A 153 -16.11 15.33 14.64
C LEU A 153 -16.43 16.80 14.94
N PHE A 154 -15.53 17.55 15.58
CA PHE A 154 -15.71 18.98 15.81
C PHE A 154 -15.74 19.77 14.50
N GLY A 155 -15.01 19.32 13.47
CA GLY A 155 -14.99 19.93 12.14
C GLY A 155 -16.22 19.66 11.27
N THR A 156 -17.12 18.75 11.68
CA THR A 156 -18.30 18.32 10.91
C THR A 156 -19.10 19.44 10.24
N PRO A 157 -19.50 20.53 10.93
CA PRO A 157 -20.33 21.56 10.30
C PRO A 157 -19.61 22.34 9.18
N GLY A 158 -18.28 22.28 9.11
CA GLY A 158 -17.47 22.96 8.11
C GLY A 158 -17.08 22.12 6.90
N TYR A 159 -17.41 20.82 6.87
CA TYR A 159 -16.98 19.93 5.80
C TYR A 159 -17.87 19.97 4.56
N GLN A 160 -17.23 19.94 3.40
CA GLN A 160 -17.89 19.65 2.13
C GLN A 160 -18.05 18.13 1.98
N HIS A 161 -19.26 17.70 1.61
CA HIS A 161 -19.60 16.29 1.46
C HIS A 161 -19.83 15.95 -0.01
N VAL A 162 -18.92 15.14 -0.55
CA VAL A 162 -19.02 14.61 -1.93
C VAL A 162 -19.93 13.38 -1.94
N LYS A 163 -20.85 13.34 -2.90
CA LYS A 163 -21.75 12.18 -3.07
C LYS A 163 -20.95 10.97 -3.60
N PRO A 164 -21.27 9.75 -3.16
CA PRO A 164 -20.58 8.55 -3.65
C PRO A 164 -20.75 8.39 -5.17
N CYS A 165 -19.65 8.19 -5.90
CA CYS A 165 -19.65 7.83 -7.31
C CYS A 165 -19.81 6.30 -7.38
N GLY A 166 -20.94 5.82 -7.90
CA GLY A 166 -21.40 4.43 -7.78
C GLY A 166 -20.36 3.31 -8.02
N ASN A 167 -20.72 2.11 -7.57
CA ASN A 167 -19.80 1.00 -7.32
C ASN A 167 -19.00 0.54 -8.57
N PRO A 168 -17.66 0.61 -8.57
CA PRO A 168 -16.82 0.17 -9.69
C PRO A 168 -16.72 -1.37 -9.81
N LEU A 169 -16.82 -2.12 -8.71
CA LEU A 169 -16.62 -3.58 -8.74
C LEU A 169 -17.72 -4.33 -9.52
N PRO A 170 -19.02 -4.04 -9.32
CA PRO A 170 -20.08 -4.61 -10.14
C PRO A 170 -19.95 -4.24 -11.61
N ARG A 171 -19.47 -3.02 -11.93
CA ARG A 171 -19.28 -2.59 -13.33
C ARG A 171 -18.24 -3.45 -14.04
N VAL A 172 -17.10 -3.70 -13.39
CA VAL A 172 -16.06 -4.60 -13.92
C VAL A 172 -16.58 -6.05 -13.99
N ALA A 173 -17.26 -6.54 -12.95
CA ALA A 173 -17.82 -7.89 -12.93
C ALA A 173 -18.91 -8.12 -13.99
N GLN A 174 -19.73 -7.11 -14.27
CA GLN A 174 -20.77 -7.14 -15.31
C GLN A 174 -20.17 -7.43 -16.68
N VAL A 175 -19.03 -6.82 -17.01
CA VAL A 175 -18.33 -7.05 -18.28
C VAL A 175 -17.96 -8.53 -18.42
N PHE A 176 -17.29 -9.12 -17.42
CA PHE A 176 -16.92 -10.54 -17.48
C PHE A 176 -18.14 -11.45 -17.62
N VAL A 177 -19.21 -11.19 -16.84
CA VAL A 177 -20.45 -11.97 -16.91
C VAL A 177 -21.13 -11.83 -18.27
N ALA A 178 -21.18 -10.62 -18.82
CA ALA A 178 -21.77 -10.33 -20.12
C ALA A 178 -20.97 -10.99 -21.26
N SER A 179 -19.64 -10.90 -21.24
CA SER A 179 -18.77 -11.56 -22.23
C SER A 179 -18.93 -13.09 -22.21
N VAL A 180 -19.06 -13.70 -21.02
CA VAL A 180 -19.30 -15.15 -20.88
C VAL A 180 -20.70 -15.53 -21.37
N LYS A 181 -21.74 -14.75 -21.06
CA LYS A 181 -23.09 -14.99 -21.59
C LYS A 181 -23.15 -14.86 -23.11
N LYS A 182 -22.32 -14.00 -23.69
CA LYS A 182 -22.19 -13.78 -25.13
C LYS A 182 -21.01 -14.53 -25.74
N TRP A 183 -20.55 -15.64 -25.13
CA TRP A 183 -19.36 -16.36 -25.58
C TRP A 183 -19.39 -16.76 -27.06
N ASN A 184 -20.56 -17.13 -27.58
CA ASN A 184 -20.76 -17.56 -28.97
C ASN A 184 -21.05 -16.39 -29.95
N VAL A 185 -21.08 -15.15 -29.48
CA VAL A 185 -21.32 -13.95 -30.30
C VAL A 185 -19.98 -13.46 -30.87
N ILE A 186 -19.98 -13.03 -32.13
CA ILE A 186 -18.83 -12.39 -32.77
C ILE A 186 -18.79 -10.94 -32.30
N PRO A 187 -17.64 -10.43 -31.81
CA PRO A 187 -17.52 -9.02 -31.43
C PRO A 187 -17.90 -8.10 -32.59
N ALA A 188 -18.75 -7.09 -32.32
CA ALA A 188 -19.03 -6.04 -33.30
C ALA A 188 -17.77 -5.18 -33.55
N LYS A 189 -17.75 -4.47 -34.69
CA LYS A 189 -16.69 -3.51 -34.99
C LYS A 189 -16.77 -2.31 -34.04
N ALA A 190 -15.64 -1.62 -33.86
CA ALA A 190 -15.50 -0.51 -32.91
C ALA A 190 -16.56 0.60 -33.05
N ASP A 191 -17.05 0.84 -34.27
CA ASP A 191 -18.08 1.82 -34.64
C ASP A 191 -19.52 1.36 -34.35
N GLU A 192 -19.73 0.08 -34.05
CA GLU A 192 -21.03 -0.55 -33.80
C GLU A 192 -21.21 -1.01 -32.33
N LEU A 193 -20.23 -0.74 -31.46
CA LEU A 193 -20.29 -1.10 -30.05
C LEU A 193 -21.23 -0.18 -29.26
N TYR A 194 -21.90 -0.75 -28.26
CA TYR A 194 -22.88 -0.03 -27.44
C TYR A 194 -22.22 1.00 -26.53
N GLU A 195 -22.54 2.29 -26.73
CA GLU A 195 -22.17 3.38 -25.84
C GLU A 195 -23.39 4.24 -25.52
N VAL A 196 -23.45 4.81 -24.31
CA VAL A 196 -24.52 5.72 -23.90
C VAL A 196 -23.96 7.13 -23.78
N GLU A 197 -24.53 8.07 -24.54
CA GLU A 197 -24.13 9.48 -24.48
C GLU A 197 -24.75 10.22 -23.30
N GLY A 198 -23.98 11.11 -22.66
CA GLY A 198 -24.51 12.12 -21.74
C GLY A 198 -24.92 11.61 -20.34
N PRO A 199 -25.92 12.25 -19.70
CA PRO A 199 -26.25 12.10 -18.26
C PRO A 199 -26.82 10.73 -17.86
N GLU A 200 -27.13 9.87 -18.83
CA GLU A 200 -27.56 8.48 -18.63
C GLU A 200 -26.40 7.47 -18.66
N SER A 201 -25.17 7.93 -18.94
CA SER A 201 -23.98 7.08 -18.82
C SER A 201 -23.82 6.60 -17.37
N ALA A 202 -23.45 5.32 -17.21
CA ALA A 202 -23.10 4.75 -15.91
C ALA A 202 -21.93 5.50 -15.24
N ILE A 203 -21.21 6.32 -16.01
CA ILE A 203 -20.04 7.09 -15.58
C ILE A 203 -20.30 8.59 -15.80
N LYS A 204 -21.03 9.22 -14.87
CA LYS A 204 -21.27 10.66 -14.90
C LYS A 204 -19.95 11.44 -14.72
N GLY A 205 -19.59 12.27 -15.70
CA GLY A 205 -18.48 13.23 -15.60
C GLY A 205 -17.07 12.66 -15.78
N SER A 206 -16.93 11.44 -16.35
CA SER A 206 -15.61 10.86 -16.66
C SER A 206 -15.18 11.15 -18.09
N ARG A 207 -13.87 11.25 -18.31
CA ARG A 207 -13.27 11.28 -19.65
C ARG A 207 -13.59 9.98 -20.40
N LYS A 208 -13.87 10.07 -21.70
CA LYS A 208 -14.10 8.90 -22.57
C LYS A 208 -12.77 8.15 -22.78
N ILE A 209 -12.82 6.83 -22.68
CA ILE A 209 -11.67 5.95 -22.94
C ILE A 209 -11.73 5.53 -24.40
N LEU A 210 -10.62 5.65 -25.13
CA LEU A 210 -10.55 5.20 -26.52
C LEU A 210 -10.54 3.68 -26.58
N HIS A 211 -11.25 3.13 -27.55
CA HIS A 211 -11.30 1.69 -27.77
C HIS A 211 -9.92 1.11 -28.11
N SER A 212 -9.61 -0.06 -27.56
CA SER A 212 -8.36 -0.79 -27.78
C SER A 212 -8.64 -2.18 -28.33
N ASP A 213 -7.89 -2.59 -29.36
CA ASP A 213 -7.96 -3.94 -29.96
C ASP A 213 -7.42 -5.06 -29.04
N ASP A 214 -6.88 -4.72 -27.87
CA ASP A 214 -6.41 -5.73 -26.92
C ASP A 214 -7.60 -6.38 -26.19
N PHE A 215 -7.57 -7.72 -26.05
CA PHE A 215 -8.65 -8.51 -25.42
C PHE A 215 -10.03 -8.39 -26.10
N GLU A 216 -10.08 -8.54 -27.43
CA GLU A 216 -11.32 -8.48 -28.25
C GLU A 216 -12.48 -9.34 -27.74
N PHE A 217 -12.19 -10.42 -27.01
CA PHE A 217 -13.24 -11.28 -26.44
C PHE A 217 -14.13 -10.52 -25.44
N LEU A 218 -13.62 -9.47 -24.79
CA LEU A 218 -14.41 -8.64 -23.87
C LEU A 218 -15.38 -7.73 -24.61
N ASP A 219 -15.11 -7.37 -25.87
CA ASP A 219 -15.98 -6.51 -26.68
C ASP A 219 -17.31 -7.17 -27.01
N LYS A 220 -17.40 -8.50 -26.85
CA LYS A 220 -18.67 -9.25 -26.84
C LYS A 220 -19.66 -8.70 -25.83
N ALA A 221 -19.21 -8.14 -24.69
CA ALA A 221 -20.09 -7.56 -23.68
C ALA A 221 -20.77 -6.26 -24.16
N ALA A 222 -20.11 -5.50 -25.04
CA ALA A 222 -20.62 -4.27 -25.64
C ALA A 222 -21.26 -4.50 -27.03
N THR A 223 -21.26 -5.74 -27.53
CA THR A 223 -21.92 -6.10 -28.80
C THR A 223 -23.44 -6.22 -28.59
N VAL A 224 -24.23 -5.45 -29.34
CA VAL A 224 -25.69 -5.49 -29.29
C VAL A 224 -26.22 -6.75 -30.00
N THR A 225 -27.12 -7.49 -29.36
CA THR A 225 -27.81 -8.65 -29.96
C THR A 225 -29.31 -8.42 -30.08
N GLU A 226 -30.01 -9.17 -30.95
CA GLU A 226 -31.46 -9.01 -31.15
C GLU A 226 -32.27 -9.14 -29.86
N ASP A 227 -31.87 -10.05 -28.96
CA ASP A 227 -32.52 -10.20 -27.65
C ASP A 227 -32.34 -8.99 -26.72
N ASP A 228 -31.27 -8.20 -26.90
CA ASP A 228 -31.01 -6.99 -26.10
C ASP A 228 -31.90 -5.82 -26.57
N LEU A 229 -32.40 -5.88 -27.81
CA LEU A 229 -33.36 -4.93 -28.37
C LEU A 229 -34.80 -5.25 -27.92
N CYS A 230 -35.09 -6.53 -27.68
CA CYS A 230 -36.42 -7.03 -27.32
C CYS A 230 -36.75 -6.98 -25.81
N HIS A 231 -35.73 -6.95 -24.94
CA HIS A 231 -35.90 -6.97 -23.49
C HIS A 231 -35.40 -5.69 -22.81
N GLN A 232 -35.83 -5.45 -21.57
CA GLN A 232 -35.36 -4.33 -20.76
C GLN A 232 -33.82 -4.41 -20.61
N LYS A 233 -33.12 -3.29 -20.84
CA LYS A 233 -31.65 -3.21 -20.82
C LYS A 233 -31.10 -3.76 -19.50
N ASN A 234 -30.46 -4.93 -19.55
CA ASN A 234 -29.87 -5.59 -18.39
C ASN A 234 -28.35 -5.34 -18.34
N PRO A 235 -27.82 -4.61 -17.34
CA PRO A 235 -26.39 -4.33 -17.21
C PRO A 235 -25.50 -5.59 -17.11
N TRP A 236 -26.07 -6.75 -16.77
CA TRP A 236 -25.37 -8.03 -16.67
C TRP A 236 -25.37 -8.84 -17.98
N ARG A 237 -25.81 -8.24 -19.09
CA ARG A 237 -25.81 -8.84 -20.44
C ARG A 237 -25.30 -7.87 -21.51
N LEU A 238 -25.55 -6.56 -21.34
CA LEU A 238 -25.06 -5.51 -22.22
C LEU A 238 -24.34 -4.44 -21.40
N CYS A 239 -23.07 -4.19 -21.71
CA CYS A 239 -22.22 -3.18 -21.07
C CYS A 239 -21.81 -2.10 -22.07
N THR A 240 -21.43 -0.93 -21.59
CA THR A 240 -20.88 0.16 -22.42
C THR A 240 -19.42 -0.10 -22.81
N ILE A 241 -18.94 0.50 -23.91
CA ILE A 241 -17.52 0.44 -24.31
C ILE A 241 -16.65 0.96 -23.18
N SER A 242 -17.06 2.06 -22.56
CA SER A 242 -16.35 2.64 -21.40
C SER A 242 -16.16 1.63 -20.26
N GLN A 243 -17.17 0.81 -19.94
CA GLN A 243 -17.06 -0.25 -18.92
C GLN A 243 -16.14 -1.40 -19.37
N VAL A 244 -16.21 -1.78 -20.66
CA VAL A 244 -15.35 -2.83 -21.22
C VAL A 244 -13.88 -2.41 -21.18
N GLU A 245 -13.58 -1.16 -21.53
CA GLU A 245 -12.22 -0.61 -21.46
C GLU A 245 -11.73 -0.44 -20.01
N GLU A 246 -12.60 -0.09 -19.06
CA GLU A 246 -12.28 -0.15 -17.61
C GLU A 246 -11.84 -1.57 -17.20
N ALA A 247 -12.54 -2.62 -17.67
CA ALA A 247 -12.18 -4.01 -17.37
C ALA A 247 -10.88 -4.46 -18.06
N LYS A 248 -10.69 -4.10 -19.33
CA LYS A 248 -9.44 -4.35 -20.08
C LYS A 248 -8.25 -3.69 -19.39
N CYS A 249 -8.41 -2.46 -18.91
CA CYS A 249 -7.40 -1.73 -18.13
C CYS A 249 -6.94 -2.56 -16.92
N VAL A 250 -7.87 -3.03 -16.09
CA VAL A 250 -7.56 -3.84 -14.91
C VAL A 250 -6.78 -5.10 -15.32
N LEU A 251 -7.20 -5.80 -16.37
CA LEU A 251 -6.48 -6.98 -16.87
C LEU A 251 -5.04 -6.69 -17.33
N LYS A 252 -4.81 -5.56 -18.02
CA LYS A 252 -3.47 -5.16 -18.47
C LYS A 252 -2.55 -4.88 -17.27
N MET A 253 -3.09 -4.36 -16.18
CA MET A 253 -2.32 -3.97 -14.98
C MET A 253 -2.03 -5.13 -14.02
N LEU A 254 -2.87 -6.17 -14.03
CA LEU A 254 -2.75 -7.32 -13.11
C LEU A 254 -1.38 -8.03 -13.14
N PRO A 255 -0.76 -8.33 -14.30
CA PRO A 255 0.55 -8.99 -14.33
C PRO A 255 1.64 -8.18 -13.62
N ILE A 256 1.67 -6.86 -13.86
CA ILE A 256 2.62 -5.95 -13.20
C ILE A 256 2.33 -5.89 -11.69
N TRP A 257 1.05 -5.81 -11.32
CA TRP A 257 0.63 -5.83 -9.92
C TRP A 257 1.04 -7.11 -9.17
N LEU A 258 0.98 -8.27 -9.82
CA LEU A 258 1.44 -9.53 -9.21
C LEU A 258 2.93 -9.49 -8.89
N CYS A 259 3.75 -8.89 -9.76
CA CYS A 259 5.19 -8.75 -9.50
C CYS A 259 5.47 -7.87 -8.27
N THR A 260 4.65 -6.86 -8.01
CA THR A 260 4.83 -5.99 -6.82
C THR A 260 4.62 -6.71 -5.48
N ILE A 261 4.03 -7.92 -5.50
CA ILE A 261 3.84 -8.75 -4.29
C ILE A 261 5.19 -9.22 -3.75
N ILE A 262 6.14 -9.62 -4.61
CA ILE A 262 7.46 -10.08 -4.16
C ILE A 262 8.27 -8.93 -3.55
N TYR A 263 8.21 -7.74 -4.15
CA TYR A 263 8.75 -6.53 -3.51
C TYR A 263 8.15 -6.30 -2.12
N SER A 264 6.84 -6.49 -1.99
CA SER A 264 6.17 -6.32 -0.70
C SER A 264 6.72 -7.30 0.35
N VAL A 265 7.08 -8.53 -0.03
CA VAL A 265 7.75 -9.50 0.86
C VAL A 265 9.11 -8.98 1.35
N VAL A 266 9.91 -8.38 0.46
CA VAL A 266 11.20 -7.76 0.81
C VAL A 266 11.00 -6.66 1.85
N PHE A 267 10.03 -5.77 1.60
CA PHE A 267 9.71 -4.67 2.50
C PHE A 267 9.23 -5.16 3.88
N THR A 268 8.39 -6.22 3.93
CA THR A 268 7.90 -6.81 5.19
C THR A 268 9.02 -7.27 6.12
N GLN A 269 10.18 -7.69 5.58
CA GLN A 269 11.29 -8.16 6.43
C GLN A 269 11.81 -7.08 7.37
N MET A 270 11.70 -5.81 6.97
CA MET A 270 12.14 -4.67 7.75
C MET A 270 11.45 -4.58 9.12
N ALA A 271 10.16 -4.91 9.18
CA ALA A 271 9.35 -4.85 10.40
C ALA A 271 9.35 -6.15 11.20
N SER A 272 10.02 -7.20 10.71
CA SER A 272 10.03 -8.53 11.34
C SER A 272 11.47 -9.03 11.47
N LEU A 273 11.98 -9.79 10.50
CA LEU A 273 13.28 -10.45 10.61
C LEU A 273 14.47 -9.50 10.81
N PHE A 274 14.40 -8.26 10.31
CA PHE A 274 15.45 -7.27 10.58
C PHE A 274 15.48 -6.86 12.05
N VAL A 275 14.30 -6.76 12.70
CA VAL A 275 14.19 -6.46 14.12
C VAL A 275 14.72 -7.63 14.94
N GLU A 276 14.34 -8.86 14.60
CA GLU A 276 14.84 -10.08 15.24
C GLU A 276 16.36 -10.23 15.10
N GLN A 277 16.91 -9.94 13.91
CA GLN A 277 18.35 -9.89 13.70
C GLN A 277 19.03 -8.82 14.57
N GLY A 278 18.41 -7.64 14.72
CA GLY A 278 18.93 -6.55 15.52
C GLY A 278 18.90 -6.83 17.03
N ASP A 279 17.93 -7.61 17.50
CA ASP A 279 17.79 -8.01 18.92
C ASP A 279 18.95 -8.89 19.40
N VAL A 280 19.56 -9.66 18.49
CA VAL A 280 20.73 -10.51 18.76
C VAL A 280 22.07 -9.85 18.38
N MET A 281 22.09 -8.52 18.23
CA MET A 281 23.29 -7.71 17.98
C MET A 281 23.60 -6.81 19.17
N ASN A 282 24.82 -6.28 19.22
CA ASN A 282 25.19 -5.29 20.22
C ASN A 282 24.52 -3.94 19.93
N SER A 283 23.49 -3.64 20.71
CA SER A 283 22.64 -2.45 20.64
C SER A 283 23.06 -1.32 21.59
N TYR A 284 24.21 -1.43 22.27
CA TYR A 284 24.69 -0.40 23.19
C TYR A 284 25.52 0.67 22.48
N VAL A 285 25.11 1.92 22.62
CA VAL A 285 25.86 3.12 22.22
C VAL A 285 26.36 3.81 23.48
N GLY A 286 27.55 3.42 23.93
CA GLY A 286 28.09 3.85 25.22
C GLY A 286 27.25 3.30 26.37
N LYS A 287 26.41 4.16 26.99
CA LYS A 287 25.49 3.78 28.09
C LYS A 287 24.03 3.67 27.66
N PHE A 288 23.73 4.02 26.42
CA PHE A 288 22.36 4.02 25.91
C PHE A 288 22.07 2.71 25.18
N HIS A 289 20.95 2.07 25.50
CA HIS A 289 20.44 0.91 24.79
C HIS A 289 19.53 1.38 23.65
N LEU A 290 19.91 1.07 22.41
CA LEU A 290 19.14 1.41 21.22
C LEU A 290 18.22 0.24 20.84
N PRO A 291 16.87 0.41 20.92
CA PRO A 291 15.94 -0.64 20.54
C PRO A 291 16.14 -1.10 19.09
N ALA A 292 16.07 -2.40 18.83
CA ALA A 292 16.31 -2.95 17.49
C ALA A 292 15.31 -2.41 16.45
N ALA A 293 14.04 -2.26 16.83
CA ALA A 293 13.00 -1.72 15.96
C ALA A 293 13.24 -0.24 15.57
N SER A 294 14.00 0.53 16.37
CA SER A 294 14.35 1.92 16.06
C SER A 294 15.34 2.06 14.89
N MET A 295 15.94 0.96 14.41
CA MET A 295 16.75 0.97 13.18
C MET A 295 15.93 1.36 11.93
N SER A 296 14.61 1.23 11.96
CA SER A 296 13.69 1.77 10.94
C SER A 296 13.81 3.30 10.75
N ALA A 297 14.38 4.04 11.70
CA ALA A 297 14.67 5.46 11.51
C ALA A 297 15.66 5.72 10.37
N PHE A 298 16.59 4.80 10.09
CA PHE A 298 17.54 4.92 8.97
C PHE A 298 16.85 4.75 7.61
N ASP A 299 15.81 3.92 7.55
CA ASP A 299 14.95 3.78 6.39
C ASP A 299 14.21 5.10 6.10
N ILE A 300 13.55 5.70 7.11
CA ILE A 300 12.88 7.01 6.98
C ILE A 300 13.87 8.09 6.51
N CYS A 301 15.06 8.14 7.11
CA CYS A 301 16.10 9.09 6.69
C CYS A 301 16.51 8.86 5.22
N SER A 302 16.65 7.60 4.81
CA SER A 302 16.94 7.23 3.42
C SER A 302 15.83 7.69 2.48
N VAL A 303 14.56 7.46 2.81
CA VAL A 303 13.40 7.91 2.02
C VAL A 303 13.43 9.43 1.82
N LEU A 304 13.67 10.20 2.88
CA LEU A 304 13.73 11.68 2.79
C LEU A 304 14.88 12.15 1.88
N VAL A 305 16.08 11.58 2.06
CA VAL A 305 17.27 11.91 1.27
C VAL A 305 17.09 11.49 -0.20
N CYS A 306 16.65 10.26 -0.45
CA CYS A 306 16.40 9.72 -1.78
C CYS A 306 15.29 10.46 -2.52
N THR A 307 14.23 10.91 -1.82
CA THR A 307 13.19 11.75 -2.40
C THR A 307 13.75 13.10 -2.86
N GLY A 308 14.61 13.73 -2.04
CA GLY A 308 15.33 14.94 -2.40
C GLY A 308 16.22 14.75 -3.64
N ILE A 309 17.04 13.70 -3.64
CA ILE A 309 17.90 13.31 -4.77
C ILE A 309 17.08 13.06 -6.03
N TYR A 310 15.98 12.31 -5.92
CA TYR A 310 15.12 12.00 -7.05
C TYR A 310 14.60 13.28 -7.71
N ARG A 311 14.01 14.17 -6.91
CA ARG A 311 13.36 15.38 -7.43
C ARG A 311 14.35 16.43 -7.92
N GLN A 312 15.47 16.63 -7.22
CA GLN A 312 16.42 17.71 -7.53
C GLN A 312 17.52 17.30 -8.51
N ILE A 313 17.87 16.01 -8.57
CA ILE A 313 19.00 15.52 -9.37
C ILE A 313 18.50 14.59 -10.48
N LEU A 314 17.78 13.52 -10.14
CA LEU A 314 17.42 12.50 -11.14
C LEU A 314 16.41 13.00 -12.18
N VAL A 315 15.37 13.72 -11.77
CA VAL A 315 14.38 14.30 -12.70
C VAL A 315 15.03 15.25 -13.72
N PRO A 316 15.79 16.30 -13.34
CA PRO A 316 16.41 17.18 -14.31
C PRO A 316 17.50 16.50 -15.14
N LEU A 317 18.24 15.55 -14.57
CA LEU A 317 19.25 14.78 -15.31
C LEU A 317 18.60 13.86 -16.36
N ALA A 318 17.55 13.13 -15.98
CA ALA A 318 16.79 12.29 -16.90
C ALA A 318 16.12 13.14 -17.99
N GLY A 319 15.62 14.33 -17.65
CA GLY A 319 15.09 15.27 -18.64
C GLY A 319 16.14 15.75 -19.65
N ARG A 320 17.38 15.98 -19.22
CA ARG A 320 18.50 16.35 -20.10
C ARG A 320 18.98 15.21 -20.99
N LEU A 321 19.02 13.98 -20.46
CA LEU A 321 19.56 12.81 -21.17
C LEU A 321 18.55 12.12 -22.08
N SER A 322 17.29 12.02 -21.64
CA SER A 322 16.23 11.29 -22.32
C SER A 322 15.41 12.19 -23.27
N GLY A 323 15.51 13.52 -23.12
CA GLY A 323 14.65 14.48 -23.82
C GLY A 323 13.19 14.49 -23.34
N ASN A 324 12.82 13.61 -22.40
CA ASN A 324 11.51 13.56 -21.78
C ASN A 324 11.44 14.48 -20.55
N THR A 325 10.64 15.54 -20.61
CA THR A 325 10.49 16.51 -19.51
C THR A 325 9.93 15.91 -18.22
N ARG A 326 9.34 14.70 -18.26
CA ARG A 326 8.83 13.97 -17.08
C ARG A 326 9.86 13.07 -16.40
N GLY A 327 11.06 12.88 -16.95
CA GLY A 327 12.10 12.03 -16.36
C GLY A 327 11.98 10.53 -16.68
N LEU A 328 12.27 9.67 -15.70
CA LEU A 328 12.18 8.20 -15.82
C LEU A 328 10.71 7.75 -15.91
N THR A 329 10.42 6.71 -16.70
CA THR A 329 9.05 6.18 -16.78
C THR A 329 8.66 5.45 -15.49
N GLU A 330 7.35 5.35 -15.19
CA GLU A 330 6.89 4.70 -13.96
C GLU A 330 7.33 3.23 -13.87
N LEU A 331 7.29 2.50 -14.98
CA LEU A 331 7.79 1.13 -15.05
C LEU A 331 9.30 1.05 -14.83
N GLN A 332 10.09 1.97 -15.38
CA GLN A 332 11.53 2.00 -15.11
C GLN A 332 11.84 2.23 -13.63
N ARG A 333 11.08 3.12 -12.98
CA ARG A 333 11.23 3.39 -11.55
C ARG A 333 10.89 2.16 -10.71
N MET A 334 9.78 1.50 -10.99
CA MET A 334 9.42 0.24 -10.32
C MET A 334 10.50 -0.82 -10.49
N GLY A 335 11.05 -0.98 -11.70
CA GLY A 335 12.17 -1.91 -11.96
C GLY A 335 13.44 -1.58 -11.17
N ILE A 336 13.81 -0.30 -11.06
CA ILE A 336 14.94 0.14 -10.22
C ILE A 336 14.67 -0.20 -8.75
N GLY A 337 13.44 0.01 -8.27
CA GLY A 337 13.03 -0.37 -6.92
C GLY A 337 13.22 -1.86 -6.63
N LEU A 338 12.85 -2.76 -7.55
CA LEU A 338 13.09 -4.21 -7.40
C LEU A 338 14.57 -4.54 -7.26
N ILE A 339 15.43 -3.91 -8.08
CA ILE A 339 16.87 -4.14 -8.04
C ILE A 339 17.46 -3.69 -6.70
N ILE A 340 17.10 -2.50 -6.23
CA ILE A 340 17.60 -1.97 -4.95
C ILE A 340 17.10 -2.83 -3.78
N GLY A 341 15.83 -3.26 -3.81
CA GLY A 341 15.26 -4.17 -2.80
C GLY A 341 15.98 -5.52 -2.78
N MET A 342 16.33 -6.08 -3.94
CA MET A 342 17.16 -7.28 -4.04
C MET A 342 18.55 -7.06 -3.40
N LEU A 343 19.20 -5.94 -3.67
CA LEU A 343 20.49 -5.59 -3.06
C LEU A 343 20.37 -5.44 -1.53
N ALA A 344 19.24 -4.97 -1.02
CA ALA A 344 18.99 -4.89 0.42
C ALA A 344 18.97 -6.28 1.08
N MET A 345 18.36 -7.27 0.42
CA MET A 345 18.37 -8.67 0.90
C MET A 345 19.77 -9.29 0.86
N PHE A 346 20.58 -8.96 -0.14
CA PHE A 346 21.99 -9.35 -0.16
C PHE A 346 22.78 -8.71 1.01
N ALA A 347 22.56 -7.43 1.27
CA ALA A 347 23.18 -6.74 2.40
C ALA A 347 22.77 -7.35 3.74
N ALA A 348 21.50 -7.73 3.90
CA ALA A 348 21.01 -8.39 5.10
C ALA A 348 21.60 -9.79 5.30
N GLY A 349 21.70 -10.59 4.24
CA GLY A 349 22.38 -11.88 4.26
C GLY A 349 23.87 -11.76 4.61
N ALA A 350 24.56 -10.76 4.05
CA ALA A 350 25.98 -10.50 4.36
C ALA A 350 26.19 -10.08 5.81
N THR A 351 25.32 -9.20 6.32
CA THR A 351 25.33 -8.76 7.72
C THR A 351 25.13 -9.94 8.66
N GLU A 352 24.23 -10.86 8.33
CA GLU A 352 24.00 -12.05 9.13
C GLU A 352 25.20 -13.01 9.15
N ILE A 353 25.83 -13.24 7.99
CA ILE A 353 27.04 -14.07 7.94
C ILE A 353 28.12 -13.50 8.87
N GLU A 354 28.28 -12.18 8.88
CA GLU A 354 29.26 -11.53 9.74
C GLU A 354 28.85 -11.55 11.22
N ARG A 355 27.55 -11.44 11.52
CA ARG A 355 27.01 -11.57 12.87
C ARG A 355 27.29 -12.95 13.44
N LEU A 356 27.04 -14.01 12.67
CA LEU A 356 27.28 -15.41 13.08
C LEU A 356 28.76 -15.69 13.40
N ARG A 357 29.71 -14.96 12.80
CA ARG A 357 31.15 -15.06 13.13
C ARG A 357 31.52 -14.43 14.46
N HIS A 358 30.66 -13.55 14.98
CA HIS A 358 30.88 -12.75 16.19
C HIS A 358 29.99 -13.19 17.37
N VAL A 359 29.39 -14.38 17.28
CA VAL A 359 28.61 -15.01 18.34
C VAL A 359 29.54 -15.57 19.41
N THR A 360 29.32 -15.18 20.65
CA THR A 360 30.00 -15.76 21.82
C THR A 360 29.16 -16.92 22.36
N GLU A 361 29.78 -18.07 22.64
CA GLU A 361 29.05 -19.19 23.25
C GLU A 361 28.47 -18.79 24.62
N GLY A 362 27.17 -19.01 24.81
CA GLY A 362 26.46 -18.71 26.06
C GLY A 362 25.88 -17.29 26.17
N GLU A 363 26.14 -16.41 25.20
CA GLU A 363 25.53 -15.07 25.14
C GLU A 363 24.38 -15.03 24.11
N LYS A 364 23.27 -14.38 24.46
CA LYS A 364 22.15 -14.15 23.52
C LYS A 364 22.57 -13.19 22.40
N ALA A 365 23.25 -12.10 22.75
CA ALA A 365 23.68 -11.07 21.81
C ALA A 365 25.09 -11.33 21.28
N SER A 366 25.28 -11.13 19.98
CA SER A 366 26.60 -11.13 19.34
C SER A 366 27.36 -9.84 19.65
N SER A 367 28.69 -9.88 19.54
CA SER A 367 29.55 -8.68 19.72
C SER A 367 29.45 -7.67 18.57
N LEU A 368 28.80 -8.03 17.46
CA LEU A 368 28.65 -7.18 16.28
C LEU A 368 27.69 -6.03 16.56
N SER A 369 28.12 -4.79 16.27
CA SER A 369 27.29 -3.60 16.46
C SER A 369 26.06 -3.59 15.56
N ILE A 370 24.91 -3.23 16.11
CA ILE A 370 23.62 -3.09 15.40
C ILE A 370 23.70 -2.17 14.17
N PHE A 371 24.64 -1.21 14.15
CA PHE A 371 24.84 -0.30 13.01
C PHE A 371 25.29 -1.00 11.72
N TRP A 372 25.72 -2.27 11.78
CA TRP A 372 25.94 -3.07 10.58
C TRP A 372 24.66 -3.31 9.77
N GLN A 373 23.47 -3.10 10.35
CA GLN A 373 22.20 -3.14 9.62
C GLN A 373 21.90 -1.84 8.84
N ILE A 374 22.69 -0.76 8.97
CA ILE A 374 22.41 0.48 8.23
C ILE A 374 22.29 0.25 6.71
N PRO A 375 23.16 -0.53 6.03
CA PRO A 375 23.05 -0.74 4.59
C PRO A 375 21.73 -1.36 4.15
N GLN A 376 21.22 -2.38 4.86
CA GLN A 376 19.95 -3.03 4.50
C GLN A 376 18.76 -2.08 4.70
N TYR A 377 18.72 -1.29 5.79
CA TYR A 377 17.64 -0.31 6.01
C TYR A 377 17.71 0.84 4.99
N VAL A 378 18.91 1.37 4.69
CA VAL A 378 19.08 2.45 3.71
C VAL A 378 18.68 1.99 2.31
N LEU A 379 19.06 0.77 1.91
CA LEU A 379 18.68 0.21 0.61
C LEU A 379 17.17 -0.05 0.51
N VAL A 380 16.52 -0.57 1.57
CA VAL A 380 15.05 -0.69 1.60
C VAL A 380 14.39 0.68 1.41
N GLY A 381 14.80 1.70 2.17
CA GLY A 381 14.21 3.04 2.04
C GLY A 381 14.47 3.71 0.70
N ALA A 382 15.64 3.49 0.10
CA ALA A 382 15.91 3.94 -1.26
C ALA A 382 15.01 3.22 -2.26
N SER A 383 14.83 1.90 -2.12
CA SER A 383 13.97 1.10 -2.98
C SER A 383 12.50 1.52 -2.89
N GLU A 384 12.04 1.95 -1.71
CA GLU A 384 10.68 2.43 -1.48
C GLU A 384 10.35 3.67 -2.31
N VAL A 385 11.25 4.64 -2.37
CA VAL A 385 11.05 5.87 -3.16
C VAL A 385 10.84 5.56 -4.65
N PHE A 386 11.58 4.58 -5.18
CA PHE A 386 11.45 4.19 -6.59
C PHE A 386 10.24 3.28 -6.84
N MET A 387 10.03 2.29 -5.97
CA MET A 387 8.95 1.32 -6.13
C MET A 387 7.59 1.90 -5.74
N TYR A 388 7.42 2.37 -4.51
CA TYR A 388 6.12 2.77 -3.98
C TYR A 388 5.56 3.98 -4.71
N VAL A 389 6.39 5.01 -4.95
CA VAL A 389 5.94 6.20 -5.69
C VAL A 389 5.63 5.83 -7.14
N GLY A 390 6.49 5.04 -7.80
CA GLY A 390 6.25 4.56 -9.16
C GLY A 390 5.00 3.70 -9.27
N GLN A 391 4.76 2.83 -8.29
CA GLN A 391 3.55 2.01 -8.17
C GLN A 391 2.31 2.91 -8.06
N LEU A 392 2.30 3.85 -7.11
CA LEU A 392 1.17 4.74 -6.88
C LEU A 392 0.86 5.61 -8.11
N GLU A 393 1.88 6.17 -8.77
CA GLU A 393 1.72 6.99 -9.98
C GLU A 393 1.31 6.15 -11.19
N PHE A 394 1.82 4.93 -11.34
CA PHE A 394 1.40 4.00 -12.38
C PHE A 394 -0.08 3.59 -12.20
N PHE A 395 -0.45 3.10 -11.02
CA PHE A 395 -1.81 2.60 -10.79
C PHE A 395 -2.86 3.72 -10.81
N ASN A 396 -2.55 4.91 -10.30
CA ASN A 396 -3.47 6.05 -10.38
C ASN A 396 -3.46 6.76 -11.73
N GLY A 397 -2.34 6.75 -12.44
CA GLY A 397 -2.18 7.40 -13.75
C GLY A 397 -2.81 6.61 -14.89
N GLN A 398 -2.80 5.28 -14.78
CA GLN A 398 -3.40 4.38 -15.79
C GLN A 398 -4.85 4.00 -15.47
N ALA A 399 -5.30 4.12 -14.21
CA ALA A 399 -6.70 3.88 -13.87
C ALA A 399 -7.61 4.99 -14.43
N PRO A 400 -8.67 4.65 -15.19
CA PRO A 400 -9.73 5.57 -15.57
C PRO A 400 -10.37 6.27 -14.36
N ASP A 401 -10.96 7.45 -14.59
CA ASP A 401 -11.53 8.27 -13.51
C ASP A 401 -12.58 7.50 -12.69
N GLY A 402 -13.35 6.61 -13.34
CA GLY A 402 -14.36 5.76 -12.71
C GLY A 402 -13.84 4.63 -11.81
N ILE A 403 -12.55 4.28 -11.89
CA ILE A 403 -11.90 3.23 -11.06
C ILE A 403 -10.60 3.73 -10.39
N LYS A 404 -10.39 5.05 -10.30
CA LYS A 404 -9.16 5.63 -9.76
C LYS A 404 -8.88 5.23 -8.30
N SER A 405 -9.92 5.15 -7.46
CA SER A 405 -9.79 4.67 -6.08
C SER A 405 -9.38 3.19 -6.00
N LEU A 406 -9.80 2.37 -6.97
CA LEU A 406 -9.37 0.98 -7.10
C LEU A 406 -7.86 0.89 -7.38
N GLY A 407 -7.30 1.78 -8.20
CA GLY A 407 -5.86 1.86 -8.47
C GLY A 407 -5.03 2.05 -7.20
N SER A 408 -5.37 3.05 -6.37
CA SER A 408 -4.73 3.23 -5.06
C SER A 408 -4.94 2.03 -4.13
N SER A 409 -6.10 1.38 -4.20
CA SER A 409 -6.40 0.22 -3.37
C SER A 409 -5.61 -1.03 -3.77
N LEU A 410 -5.28 -1.20 -5.07
CA LEU A 410 -4.43 -2.28 -5.56
C LEU A 410 -3.01 -2.20 -4.97
N CYS A 411 -2.44 -1.00 -4.85
CA CYS A 411 -1.14 -0.81 -4.19
C CYS A 411 -1.16 -1.34 -2.74
N MET A 412 -2.19 -0.95 -1.95
CA MET A 412 -2.37 -1.46 -0.58
C MET A 412 -2.68 -2.96 -0.53
N ALA A 413 -3.37 -3.49 -1.53
CA ALA A 413 -3.65 -4.92 -1.65
C ALA A 413 -2.36 -5.73 -1.87
N SER A 414 -1.42 -5.21 -2.67
CA SER A 414 -0.11 -5.82 -2.89
C SER A 414 0.67 -5.96 -1.59
N ILE A 415 0.74 -4.91 -0.77
CA ILE A 415 1.42 -4.93 0.54
C ILE A 415 0.83 -6.02 1.43
N SER A 416 -0.50 -6.09 1.49
CA SER A 416 -1.19 -7.08 2.31
C SER A 416 -0.97 -8.51 1.82
N LEU A 417 -0.95 -8.76 0.51
CA LEU A 417 -0.61 -10.07 -0.05
C LEU A 417 0.85 -10.41 0.20
N GLY A 418 1.75 -9.44 0.10
CA GLY A 418 3.16 -9.60 0.44
C GLY A 418 3.37 -10.07 1.87
N ASN A 419 2.65 -9.50 2.84
CA ASN A 419 2.68 -9.97 4.22
C ASN A 419 2.24 -11.44 4.36
N TYR A 420 1.14 -11.85 3.70
CA TYR A 420 0.70 -13.24 3.73
C TYR A 420 1.68 -14.19 3.05
N VAL A 421 2.24 -13.80 1.90
CA VAL A 421 3.27 -14.58 1.19
C VAL A 421 4.52 -14.69 2.06
N SER A 422 4.95 -13.62 2.72
CA SER A 422 6.08 -13.63 3.66
C SER A 422 5.85 -14.64 4.79
N SER A 423 4.70 -14.58 5.47
CA SER A 423 4.36 -15.55 6.51
C SER A 423 4.28 -16.98 5.99
N MET A 424 3.76 -17.19 4.78
CA MET A 424 3.73 -18.50 4.14
C MET A 424 5.14 -19.02 3.84
N LEU A 425 6.03 -18.16 3.33
CA LEU A 425 7.43 -18.49 3.04
C LEU A 425 8.17 -18.88 4.31
N VAL A 426 8.05 -18.11 5.39
CA VAL A 426 8.66 -18.43 6.69
C VAL A 426 8.17 -19.80 7.19
N ASN A 427 6.86 -20.04 7.20
CA ASN A 427 6.29 -21.32 7.64
C ASN A 427 6.74 -22.50 6.77
N MET A 428 6.79 -22.33 5.44
CA MET A 428 7.22 -23.36 4.52
C MET A 428 8.71 -23.68 4.70
N VAL A 429 9.57 -22.65 4.78
CA VAL A 429 11.00 -22.80 5.01
C VAL A 429 11.26 -23.47 6.35
N MET A 430 10.59 -23.05 7.42
CA MET A 430 10.73 -23.68 8.73
C MET A 430 10.30 -25.15 8.71
N LYS A 431 9.16 -25.48 8.10
CA LYS A 431 8.70 -26.87 7.98
C LYS A 431 9.69 -27.74 7.19
N ILE A 432 10.28 -27.22 6.12
CA ILE A 432 11.24 -27.96 5.30
C ILE A 432 12.58 -28.12 6.05
N THR A 433 13.08 -27.05 6.65
CA THR A 433 14.44 -26.99 7.19
C THR A 433 14.59 -27.65 8.56
N THR A 434 13.49 -27.79 9.31
CA THR A 434 13.45 -28.54 10.58
C THR A 434 13.34 -30.06 10.40
N THR A 435 13.15 -30.53 9.15
CA THR A 435 13.05 -31.95 8.83
C THR A 435 14.34 -32.67 9.26
N GLY A 436 14.20 -33.76 10.03
CA GLY A 436 15.33 -34.54 10.53
C GLY A 436 15.95 -34.02 11.82
N GLY A 437 15.23 -33.21 12.61
CA GLY A 437 15.65 -32.75 13.94
C GLY A 437 16.68 -31.62 13.93
N ARG A 438 16.84 -30.94 12.79
CA ARG A 438 17.70 -29.75 12.67
C ARG A 438 16.95 -28.52 13.22
N PRO A 439 17.66 -27.50 13.74
CA PRO A 439 17.04 -26.30 14.28
C PRO A 439 16.25 -25.48 13.23
N GLY A 440 16.50 -25.70 11.94
CA GLY A 440 15.88 -24.92 10.87
C GLY A 440 16.67 -23.67 10.51
N TRP A 441 16.15 -22.85 9.59
CA TRP A 441 16.83 -21.58 9.23
C TRP A 441 16.51 -20.44 10.21
N ILE A 442 15.33 -20.43 10.82
CA ILE A 442 14.86 -19.39 11.75
C ILE A 442 14.37 -20.05 13.06
N PRO A 443 15.25 -20.71 13.83
CA PRO A 443 14.94 -21.21 15.16
C PRO A 443 14.69 -20.08 16.17
N ASP A 444 14.15 -20.43 17.35
CA ASP A 444 13.97 -19.49 18.47
C ASP A 444 15.29 -18.85 18.92
N ASP A 445 16.39 -19.61 18.92
CA ASP A 445 17.75 -19.09 19.13
C ASP A 445 18.45 -18.86 17.78
N LEU A 446 18.44 -17.61 17.32
CA LEU A 446 19.05 -17.18 16.06
C LEU A 446 20.55 -17.45 15.97
N ASN A 447 21.26 -17.65 17.09
CA ASN A 447 22.69 -18.02 17.07
C ASN A 447 22.93 -19.44 16.53
N THR A 448 21.92 -20.31 16.63
CA THR A 448 21.93 -21.67 16.06
C THR A 448 21.31 -21.74 14.66
N GLY A 449 20.70 -20.64 14.22
CA GLY A 449 19.99 -20.50 12.96
C GLY A 449 20.86 -20.04 11.80
N HIS A 450 20.23 -19.99 10.62
CA HIS A 450 20.82 -19.51 9.38
C HIS A 450 19.81 -18.64 8.62
N ILE A 451 19.47 -17.50 9.22
CA ILE A 451 18.55 -16.52 8.63
C ILE A 451 19.14 -15.87 7.36
N ASP A 452 20.48 -15.90 7.21
CA ASP A 452 21.21 -15.52 6.00
C ASP A 452 20.67 -16.25 4.76
N ARG A 453 20.40 -17.56 4.89
CA ARG A 453 19.84 -18.38 3.81
C ARG A 453 18.44 -17.95 3.41
N PHE A 454 17.64 -17.48 4.37
CA PHE A 454 16.31 -16.96 4.10
C PHE A 454 16.39 -15.62 3.35
N TYR A 455 17.30 -14.73 3.73
CA TYR A 455 17.54 -13.48 2.99
C TYR A 455 18.01 -13.75 1.54
N PHE A 456 18.93 -14.69 1.33
CA PHE A 456 19.34 -15.06 -0.03
C PHE A 456 18.24 -15.74 -0.83
N LEU A 457 17.35 -16.51 -0.20
CA LEU A 457 16.16 -17.05 -0.85
C LEU A 457 15.24 -15.95 -1.34
N ILE A 458 14.95 -14.94 -0.51
CA ILE A 458 14.15 -13.77 -0.93
C ILE A 458 14.86 -13.01 -2.05
N ALA A 459 16.19 -12.82 -1.97
CA ALA A 459 16.95 -12.19 -3.05
C ALA A 459 16.82 -12.96 -4.37
N ALA A 460 16.92 -14.29 -4.35
CA ALA A 460 16.75 -15.13 -5.53
C ALA A 460 15.33 -15.09 -6.10
N LEU A 461 14.30 -15.10 -5.24
CA LEU A 461 12.90 -14.93 -5.65
C LEU A 461 12.67 -13.54 -6.27
N THR A 462 13.28 -12.50 -5.71
CA THR A 462 13.21 -11.13 -6.25
C THR A 462 13.92 -11.03 -7.60
N ALA A 463 15.04 -11.74 -7.80
CA ALA A 463 15.71 -11.81 -9.09
C ALA A 463 14.84 -12.49 -10.16
N LEU A 464 14.17 -13.59 -9.80
CA LEU A 464 13.22 -14.27 -10.69
C LEU A 464 12.02 -13.38 -11.01
N ASP A 465 11.46 -12.71 -9.99
CA ASP A 465 10.37 -11.76 -10.14
C ASP A 465 10.75 -10.59 -11.06
N PHE A 466 11.96 -10.05 -10.93
CA PHE A 466 12.47 -9.00 -11.80
C PHE A 466 12.52 -9.44 -13.27
N VAL A 467 12.91 -10.68 -13.55
CA VAL A 467 12.90 -11.22 -14.93
C VAL A 467 11.46 -11.29 -15.46
N ILE A 468 10.52 -11.81 -14.67
CA ILE A 468 9.09 -11.87 -15.03
C ILE A 468 8.53 -10.47 -15.25
N TYR A 469 8.87 -9.53 -14.36
CA TYR A 469 8.50 -8.13 -14.44
C TYR A 469 8.95 -7.49 -15.75
N LEU A 470 10.18 -7.75 -16.22
CA LEU A 470 10.65 -7.23 -17.51
C LEU A 470 9.82 -7.76 -18.68
N PHE A 471 9.42 -9.04 -18.66
CA PHE A 471 8.52 -9.58 -19.68
C PHE A 471 7.15 -8.90 -19.63
N CYS A 472 6.56 -8.74 -18.44
CA CYS A 472 5.28 -8.06 -18.26
C CYS A 472 5.33 -6.58 -18.65
N ALA A 473 6.40 -5.87 -18.31
CA ALA A 473 6.60 -4.46 -18.63
C ALA A 473 6.77 -4.23 -20.14
N ASN A 474 7.47 -5.13 -20.84
CA ASN A 474 7.59 -5.08 -22.31
C ASN A 474 6.28 -5.43 -23.02
N TRP A 475 5.45 -6.26 -22.42
CA TRP A 475 4.13 -6.61 -22.97
C TRP A 475 3.08 -5.52 -22.71
N TYR A 476 3.26 -4.71 -21.67
CA TYR A 476 2.30 -3.69 -21.27
C TYR A 476 2.21 -2.54 -22.27
N LYS A 477 0.99 -2.25 -22.74
CA LYS A 477 0.68 -1.07 -23.56
C LYS A 477 -0.07 -0.02 -22.72
N PRO A 478 0.34 1.26 -22.74
CA PRO A 478 -0.35 2.33 -22.04
C PRO A 478 -1.78 2.53 -22.56
N ILE A 479 -2.65 3.08 -21.70
CA ILE A 479 -4.03 3.42 -22.09
C ILE A 479 -4.04 4.82 -22.71
N THR A 480 -4.76 4.96 -23.83
CA THR A 480 -4.96 6.24 -24.49
C THR A 480 -6.29 6.85 -24.03
N ILE A 481 -6.21 7.96 -23.28
CA ILE A 481 -7.39 8.73 -22.87
C ILE A 481 -7.55 9.88 -23.85
N ASP A 482 -8.77 10.15 -24.31
CA ASP A 482 -9.05 11.28 -25.19
C ASP A 482 -8.93 12.60 -24.38
N ASP A 483 -7.89 13.38 -24.67
CA ASP A 483 -7.60 14.66 -24.00
C ASP A 483 -8.37 15.84 -24.64
N SER A 484 -9.23 15.61 -25.64
CA SER A 484 -9.97 16.65 -26.38
C SER A 484 -10.91 17.50 -25.51
N HIS A 485 -11.36 17.03 -24.34
CA HIS A 485 -12.13 17.83 -23.39
C HIS A 485 -11.33 18.94 -22.69
N LYS A 486 -9.99 18.85 -22.61
CA LYS A 486 -9.15 19.97 -22.12
C LYS A 486 -9.12 21.13 -23.10
N GLY A 487 -9.26 20.87 -24.40
CA GLY A 487 -9.31 21.91 -25.43
C GLY A 487 -10.60 22.72 -25.34
N ILE A 488 -11.74 22.05 -25.14
CA ILE A 488 -13.05 22.68 -25.11
C ILE A 488 -13.28 23.47 -23.80
N GLU A 489 -12.77 22.99 -22.66
CA GLU A 489 -12.81 23.76 -21.40
C GLU A 489 -11.87 24.98 -21.42
N MET A 490 -10.73 24.92 -22.14
CA MET A 490 -9.86 26.09 -22.31
C MET A 490 -10.41 27.09 -23.35
N GLU A 491 -11.01 26.63 -24.46
CA GLU A 491 -11.67 27.49 -25.44
C GLU A 491 -12.88 28.20 -24.83
N ASN A 492 -13.74 27.51 -24.07
CA ASN A 492 -14.88 28.15 -23.40
C ASN A 492 -14.43 29.14 -22.31
N GLN A 493 -13.27 28.92 -21.68
CA GLN A 493 -12.71 29.83 -20.67
C GLN A 493 -11.96 31.02 -21.31
N GLU A 494 -11.46 30.90 -22.54
CA GLU A 494 -10.98 32.03 -23.34
C GLU A 494 -12.14 32.85 -23.93
N ASP A 495 -13.22 32.20 -24.39
CA ASP A 495 -14.39 32.89 -24.95
C ASP A 495 -15.21 33.66 -23.90
N ASP A 496 -15.32 33.16 -22.67
CA ASP A 496 -15.95 33.89 -21.54
C ASP A 496 -15.10 35.08 -21.05
N VAL A 497 -13.80 35.09 -21.32
CA VAL A 497 -12.91 36.23 -21.01
C VAL A 497 -12.92 37.28 -22.13
N ILE A 498 -13.20 36.87 -23.38
CA ILE A 498 -13.25 37.77 -24.55
C ILE A 498 -14.64 38.43 -24.69
N THR A 499 -15.72 37.80 -24.19
CA THR A 499 -17.09 38.33 -24.29
C THR A 499 -17.54 39.18 -23.09
N GLY A 500 -16.70 39.30 -22.05
CA GLY A 500 -16.98 40.04 -20.81
C GLY A 500 -16.35 41.44 -20.69
N VAL A 501 -16.29 42.23 -21.77
CA VAL A 501 -15.91 43.65 -21.75
C VAL A 501 -17.05 44.54 -22.23
#